data_AF-A0A7C4BUI3-F1
#
_entry.id   AF-A0A7C4BUI3-F1
#
_cell.length_a   1.000
_cell.length_b   1.000
_cell.length_c   1.000
_cell.angle_alpha   90.00
_cell.angle_beta   90.00
_cell.angle_gamma   90.00
#
_symmetry.space_group_name_H-M   'P 1'
#
loop_
_entity.id
_entity.type
_entity.pdbx_description
1 polymer ?
#
loop_
_entity_poly.entity_id
_entity_poly.type
_entity_poly.pdbx_seq_one_letter_code
_entity_poly.pdbx_strand_id
1 'polypeptide(L)'
;MTTSTTKKVLVDRFDRSQLRGFASPHSMFAADGIEVLSPAGQAVIVPHAQIKALSFVRDWDSKSVLEERRHFLARPKMNGLWVQFVFRDGDRLEGVIPLNLQTIDTAGYLVTPPETAGNAQRVFIPRQALLEANVLGVMGARKAKAPKRESQQITLFPID
;
A
#
# COMPACT_ATOMS: atom_id res chain seq x y z
N MET A 1 -5.46 -21.78 17.15
CA MET A 1 -6.42 -20.95 16.39
C MET A 1 -5.84 -20.71 15.01
N THR A 2 -6.27 -21.48 14.00
CA THR A 2 -5.83 -21.31 12.61
C THR A 2 -6.48 -20.05 12.05
N THR A 3 -5.77 -18.93 12.16
CA THR A 3 -6.15 -17.69 11.50
C THR A 3 -6.14 -17.93 9.99
N SER A 4 -7.28 -17.72 9.33
CA SER A 4 -7.36 -17.78 7.87
C SER A 4 -6.31 -16.81 7.28
N THR A 5 -5.33 -17.36 6.57
CA THR A 5 -4.21 -16.62 5.97
C THR A 5 -4.61 -15.94 4.67
N THR A 6 -5.74 -16.34 4.09
CA THR A 6 -6.25 -15.85 2.81
C THR A 6 -7.12 -14.61 3.01
N LYS A 7 -6.86 -13.58 2.21
CA LYS A 7 -7.55 -12.28 2.23
C LYS A 7 -8.33 -12.08 0.94
N LYS A 8 -9.47 -11.38 1.01
CA LYS A 8 -10.21 -10.96 -0.18
C LYS A 8 -9.34 -10.04 -1.03
N VAL A 9 -9.32 -10.29 -2.33
CA VAL A 9 -8.60 -9.47 -3.30
C VAL A 9 -9.47 -9.11 -4.49
N LEU A 10 -9.17 -7.93 -5.05
CA LEU A 10 -9.54 -7.53 -6.41
C LEU A 10 -8.24 -7.40 -7.22
N VAL A 11 -8.18 -8.04 -8.38
CA VAL A 11 -7.04 -8.00 -9.29
C VAL A 11 -7.45 -7.21 -10.52
N ASP A 12 -6.96 -5.98 -10.61
CA ASP A 12 -7.13 -5.14 -11.79
C ASP A 12 -6.10 -5.53 -12.85
N ARG A 13 -6.56 -5.77 -14.06
CA ARG A 13 -5.73 -6.18 -15.20
C ARG A 13 -5.61 -5.07 -16.23
N PHE A 14 -4.56 -5.15 -17.06
CA PHE A 14 -4.34 -4.18 -18.12
C PHE A 14 -5.38 -4.23 -19.25
N ASP A 15 -6.06 -5.36 -19.42
CA ASP A 15 -7.20 -5.51 -20.33
C ASP A 15 -8.50 -4.89 -19.79
N ARG A 16 -8.42 -4.18 -18.65
CA ARG A 16 -9.54 -3.55 -17.93
C ARG A 16 -10.54 -4.53 -17.33
N SER A 17 -10.25 -5.83 -17.37
CA SER A 17 -10.99 -6.82 -16.60
C SER A 17 -10.54 -6.80 -15.14
N GLN A 18 -11.46 -7.21 -14.26
CA GLN A 18 -11.18 -7.36 -12.83
C GLN A 18 -11.53 -8.77 -12.39
N LEU A 19 -10.62 -9.41 -11.64
CA LEU A 19 -10.84 -10.70 -11.04
C LEU A 19 -10.99 -10.55 -9.53
N ARG A 20 -12.03 -11.16 -8.95
CA ARG A 20 -12.23 -11.25 -7.51
C ARG A 20 -11.88 -12.64 -7.01
N GLY A 21 -11.27 -12.71 -5.83
CA GLY A 21 -10.93 -13.97 -5.20
C GLY A 21 -10.24 -13.76 -3.87
N PHE A 22 -9.46 -14.75 -3.48
CA PHE A 22 -8.69 -14.72 -2.26
C PHE A 22 -7.21 -14.99 -2.56
N ALA A 23 -6.32 -14.26 -1.90
CA ALA A 23 -4.89 -14.53 -1.96
C ALA A 23 -4.29 -14.51 -0.55
N SER A 24 -3.29 -15.36 -0.32
CA SER A 24 -2.49 -15.33 0.91
C SER A 24 -1.29 -14.42 0.68
N PRO A 25 -1.14 -13.28 1.39
CA PRO A 25 -0.03 -12.36 1.19
C PRO A 25 1.37 -13.01 1.29
N HIS A 26 1.46 -14.14 2.02
CA HIS A 26 2.72 -14.84 2.27
C HIS A 26 3.03 -15.94 1.25
N SER A 27 2.03 -16.42 0.50
CA SER A 27 2.18 -17.59 -0.38
C SER A 27 1.55 -17.42 -1.76
N MET A 28 1.07 -16.22 -2.10
CA MET A 28 0.44 -15.96 -3.39
C MET A 28 1.44 -15.89 -4.56
N PHE A 29 2.73 -15.78 -4.28
CA PHE A 29 3.75 -15.65 -5.33
C PHE A 29 4.09 -17.02 -5.90
N ALA A 30 3.74 -17.23 -7.17
CA ALA A 30 4.17 -18.36 -7.97
C ALA A 30 5.30 -17.92 -8.93
N ALA A 31 5.96 -18.87 -9.60
CA ALA A 31 7.06 -18.56 -10.52
C ALA A 31 6.63 -17.59 -11.64
N ASP A 32 5.43 -17.76 -12.19
CA ASP A 32 4.96 -17.03 -13.38
C ASP A 32 3.86 -16.01 -13.08
N GLY A 33 3.46 -15.82 -11.82
CA GLY A 33 2.29 -15.02 -11.50
C GLY A 33 1.87 -15.02 -10.05
N ILE A 34 0.66 -14.52 -9.84
CA ILE A 34 0.00 -14.53 -8.53
C ILE A 34 -1.09 -15.60 -8.51
N GLU A 35 -1.02 -16.50 -7.54
CA GLU A 35 -2.07 -17.46 -7.26
C GLU A 35 -3.25 -16.76 -6.56
N VAL A 36 -4.43 -16.93 -7.15
CA VAL A 36 -5.70 -16.43 -6.62
C VAL A 36 -6.70 -17.56 -6.55
N LEU A 37 -7.26 -17.79 -5.37
CA LEU A 37 -8.36 -18.72 -5.16
C LEU A 37 -9.68 -18.04 -5.50
N SER A 38 -10.41 -18.55 -6.49
CA SER A 38 -11.72 -18.05 -6.86
C SER A 38 -12.75 -18.29 -5.76
N PRO A 39 -13.87 -17.55 -5.73
CA PRO A 39 -14.98 -17.83 -4.80
C PRO A 39 -15.57 -19.23 -4.95
N ALA A 40 -15.39 -19.87 -6.10
CA ALA A 40 -15.81 -21.25 -6.37
C ALA A 40 -14.80 -22.30 -5.88
N GLY A 41 -13.70 -21.89 -5.24
CA GLY A 41 -12.67 -22.80 -4.71
C GLY A 41 -11.64 -23.26 -5.74
N GLN A 42 -11.55 -22.61 -6.90
CA GLN A 42 -10.55 -22.95 -7.92
C GLN A 42 -9.32 -22.05 -7.79
N ALA A 43 -8.13 -22.63 -7.70
CA ALA A 43 -6.88 -21.89 -7.76
C ALA A 43 -6.56 -21.51 -9.22
N VAL A 44 -6.28 -20.24 -9.46
CA VAL A 44 -5.91 -19.70 -10.77
C VAL A 44 -4.62 -18.90 -10.63
N ILE A 45 -3.66 -19.10 -11.53
CA ILE A 45 -2.46 -18.28 -11.61
C ILE A 45 -2.74 -17.12 -12.58
N VAL A 46 -2.69 -15.90 -12.08
CA VAL A 46 -2.78 -14.69 -12.90
C VAL A 46 -1.36 -14.23 -13.24
N PRO A 47 -0.96 -14.23 -14.52
CA PRO A 47 0.38 -13.82 -14.91
C PRO A 47 0.70 -12.39 -14.49
N HIS A 48 1.89 -12.16 -13.96
CA HIS A 48 2.32 -10.82 -13.54
C HIS A 48 2.21 -9.78 -14.66
N ALA A 49 2.41 -10.18 -15.92
CA ALA A 49 2.28 -9.32 -17.10
C ALA A 49 0.84 -8.84 -17.36
N GLN A 50 -0.16 -9.51 -16.81
CA GLN A 50 -1.57 -9.14 -16.94
C GLN A 50 -2.04 -8.27 -15.79
N ILE A 51 -1.42 -8.40 -14.61
CA ILE A 51 -1.79 -7.69 -13.39
C ILE A 51 -1.30 -6.24 -13.46
N LYS A 52 -2.22 -5.30 -13.30
CA LYS A 52 -1.91 -3.89 -13.07
C LYS A 52 -1.75 -3.60 -11.58
N ALA A 53 -2.76 -3.97 -10.78
CA ALA A 53 -2.70 -3.88 -9.33
C ALA A 53 -3.52 -5.00 -8.69
N LEU A 54 -3.06 -5.50 -7.54
CA LEU A 54 -3.83 -6.42 -6.70
C LEU A 54 -4.16 -5.71 -5.39
N SER A 55 -5.44 -5.42 -5.18
CA SER A 55 -5.96 -4.76 -3.98
C SER A 55 -6.42 -5.80 -2.97
N PHE A 56 -5.85 -5.81 -1.77
CA PHE A 56 -6.41 -6.52 -0.62
C PHE A 56 -7.54 -5.68 -0.03
N VAL A 57 -8.77 -6.18 -0.10
CA VAL A 57 -9.98 -5.40 0.13
C VAL A 57 -10.78 -5.88 1.34
N ARG A 58 -11.61 -5.01 1.90
CA ARG A 58 -12.62 -5.40 2.91
C ARG A 58 -13.80 -6.10 2.24
N ASP A 59 -14.21 -5.59 1.08
CA ASP A 59 -15.36 -6.04 0.33
C ASP A 59 -15.08 -6.11 -1.17
N TRP A 60 -15.64 -7.10 -1.86
CA TRP A 60 -15.49 -7.27 -3.31
C TRP A 60 -16.45 -6.41 -4.10
N ASP A 61 -17.61 -6.06 -3.53
CA ASP A 61 -18.63 -5.25 -4.22
C ASP A 61 -18.35 -3.74 -4.08
N SER A 62 -17.15 -3.40 -3.57
CA SER A 62 -16.65 -2.04 -3.45
C SER A 62 -15.43 -1.85 -4.35
N LYS A 63 -14.84 -0.65 -4.31
CA LYS A 63 -13.82 -0.21 -5.25
C LYS A 63 -12.46 -0.88 -5.03
N SER A 64 -11.75 -1.15 -6.11
CA SER A 64 -10.31 -1.40 -6.07
C SER A 64 -9.53 -0.10 -5.78
N VAL A 65 -8.23 -0.21 -5.52
CA VAL A 65 -7.38 0.99 -5.37
C VAL A 65 -7.37 1.86 -6.63
N LEU A 66 -7.58 1.26 -7.82
CA LEU A 66 -7.52 2.03 -9.08
C LEU A 66 -8.77 2.89 -9.31
N GLU A 67 -9.88 2.54 -8.67
CA GLU A 67 -11.15 3.26 -8.70
C GLU A 67 -11.32 4.24 -7.53
N GLU A 68 -10.41 4.19 -6.57
CA GLU A 68 -10.31 5.10 -5.43
C GLU A 68 -9.45 6.33 -5.72
N ARG A 69 -9.24 7.16 -4.69
CA ARG A 69 -8.34 8.32 -4.79
C ARG A 69 -6.90 7.84 -4.93
N ARG A 70 -6.27 8.21 -6.05
CA ARG A 70 -4.89 7.81 -6.39
C ARG A 70 -3.84 8.90 -6.22
N HIS A 71 -4.28 10.15 -6.02
CA HIS A 71 -3.43 11.34 -5.91
C HIS A 71 -3.70 12.13 -4.65
N PHE A 72 -2.64 12.47 -3.92
CA PHE A 72 -2.75 13.11 -2.62
C PHE A 72 -1.96 14.42 -2.59
N LEU A 73 -2.67 15.53 -2.38
CA LEU A 73 -2.05 16.85 -2.24
C LEU A 73 -1.39 17.02 -0.87
N ALA A 74 -1.93 16.33 0.13
CA ALA A 74 -1.43 16.38 1.50
C ALA A 74 -0.53 15.17 1.78
N ARG A 75 0.57 15.45 2.47
CA ARG A 75 1.51 14.44 2.95
C ARG A 75 0.78 13.38 3.81
N PRO A 76 0.95 12.07 3.55
CA PRO A 76 0.33 11.01 4.33
C PRO A 76 0.68 11.11 5.83
N LYS A 77 -0.21 10.67 6.73
CA LYS A 77 0.05 10.69 8.18
C LYS A 77 0.79 9.46 8.71
N MET A 78 0.90 8.40 7.91
CA MET A 78 1.55 7.14 8.27
C MET A 78 3.05 7.15 7.96
N ASN A 79 3.83 6.40 8.74
CA ASN A 79 5.27 6.24 8.53
C ASN A 79 5.55 5.32 7.33
N GLY A 80 6.62 5.61 6.58
CA GLY A 80 6.95 4.91 5.33
C GLY A 80 7.62 5.79 4.28
N LEU A 81 7.98 5.22 3.14
CA LEU A 81 8.32 5.98 1.94
C LEU A 81 7.02 6.27 1.19
N TRP A 82 6.68 7.54 1.02
CA TRP A 82 5.59 7.93 0.12
C TRP A 82 6.12 7.93 -1.30
N VAL A 83 5.50 7.14 -2.16
CA VAL A 83 5.97 6.84 -3.52
C VAL A 83 4.84 7.06 -4.50
N GLN A 84 5.15 7.66 -5.65
CA GLN A 84 4.31 7.66 -6.83
C GLN A 84 4.76 6.55 -7.78
N PHE A 85 3.82 5.73 -8.18
CA PHE A 85 3.99 4.69 -9.19
C PHE A 85 3.39 5.18 -10.51
N VAL A 86 4.14 5.02 -11.59
CA VAL A 86 3.67 5.28 -12.96
C VAL A 86 3.56 3.95 -13.68
N PHE A 87 2.36 3.57 -14.10
CA PHE A 87 2.10 2.33 -14.83
C PHE A 87 2.49 2.47 -16.30
N ARG A 88 2.72 1.33 -16.97
CA ARG A 88 3.04 1.26 -18.40
C ARG A 88 1.97 1.79 -19.35
N ASP A 89 0.74 1.97 -18.87
CA ASP A 89 -0.34 2.61 -19.61
C ASP A 89 -0.51 4.11 -19.25
N GLY A 90 0.42 4.68 -18.49
CA GLY A 90 0.44 6.10 -18.11
C GLY A 90 -0.36 6.44 -16.84
N ASP A 91 -1.14 5.49 -16.31
CA ASP A 91 -1.84 5.69 -15.04
C ASP A 91 -0.86 5.90 -13.89
N ARG A 92 -1.38 6.51 -12.82
CA ARG A 92 -0.59 6.80 -11.63
C ARG A 92 -1.28 6.31 -10.37
N LEU A 93 -0.49 5.89 -9.39
CA LEU A 93 -0.95 5.52 -8.05
C LEU A 93 0.07 5.97 -7.03
N GLU A 94 -0.40 6.62 -5.97
CA GLU A 94 0.43 6.93 -4.82
C GLU A 94 0.19 5.93 -3.68
N GLY A 95 1.28 5.52 -3.03
CA GLY A 95 1.26 4.54 -1.95
C GLY A 95 2.37 4.79 -0.93
N VAL A 96 2.24 4.16 0.23
CA VAL A 96 3.26 4.20 1.28
C VAL A 96 3.89 2.81 1.44
N ILE A 97 5.21 2.72 1.21
CA ILE A 97 6.03 1.51 1.45
C ILE A 97 6.56 1.57 2.90
N PRO A 98 6.58 0.46 3.66
CA PRO A 98 7.23 0.41 4.97
C PRO A 98 8.71 0.84 4.92
N LEU A 99 9.23 1.45 5.99
CA LEU A 99 10.66 1.77 6.15
C LEU A 99 11.51 0.52 6.47
N ASN A 100 11.30 -0.56 5.73
CA ASN A 100 12.10 -1.78 5.81
C ASN A 100 12.39 -2.28 4.40
N LEU A 101 13.64 -2.17 3.95
CA LEU A 101 14.03 -2.57 2.60
C LEU A 101 13.91 -4.08 2.36
N GLN A 102 13.92 -4.90 3.42
CA GLN A 102 13.70 -6.34 3.29
C GLN A 102 12.28 -6.70 2.83
N THR A 103 11.31 -5.77 2.93
CA THR A 103 9.95 -6.01 2.44
C THR A 103 9.79 -5.69 0.95
N ILE A 104 10.83 -5.17 0.30
CA ILE A 104 10.80 -4.90 -1.14
C ILE A 104 11.18 -6.19 -1.87
N ASP A 105 10.24 -6.71 -2.64
CA ASP A 105 10.43 -7.93 -3.42
C ASP A 105 10.92 -7.61 -4.85
N THR A 106 11.56 -8.60 -5.47
CA THR A 106 11.89 -8.57 -6.90
C THR A 106 10.63 -8.53 -7.77
N ALA A 107 9.58 -9.24 -7.38
CA ALA A 107 8.32 -9.33 -8.11
C ALA A 107 7.53 -8.02 -8.13
N GLY A 108 7.69 -7.16 -7.12
CA GLY A 108 6.96 -5.90 -7.04
C GLY A 108 6.96 -5.25 -5.66
N TYR A 109 6.00 -4.36 -5.45
CA TYR A 109 5.89 -3.53 -4.26
C TYR A 109 4.58 -3.81 -3.52
N LEU A 110 4.67 -4.06 -2.22
CA LEU A 110 3.51 -4.07 -1.34
C LEU A 110 3.37 -2.71 -0.65
N VAL A 111 2.28 -2.01 -0.92
CA VAL A 111 2.06 -0.64 -0.45
C VAL A 111 0.75 -0.48 0.32
N THR A 112 0.69 0.56 1.15
CA THR A 112 -0.54 0.99 1.81
C THR A 112 -1.07 2.24 1.09
N PRO A 113 -2.34 2.25 0.62
CA PRO A 113 -2.95 3.47 0.13
C PRO A 113 -2.97 4.55 1.22
N PRO A 114 -2.69 5.84 0.90
CA PRO A 114 -2.76 6.91 1.88
C PRO A 114 -4.17 7.17 2.43
N GLU A 115 -5.22 6.78 1.69
CA GLU A 115 -6.61 6.86 2.11
C GLU A 115 -6.97 5.70 3.06
N THR A 116 -7.19 6.00 4.33
CA THR A 116 -7.50 4.96 5.34
C THR A 116 -8.95 4.49 5.31
N ALA A 117 -9.87 5.31 4.79
CA ALA A 117 -11.29 4.96 4.70
C ALA A 117 -11.59 4.05 3.48
N GLY A 118 -10.68 3.99 2.50
CA GLY A 118 -10.79 3.20 1.28
C GLY A 118 -10.91 1.70 1.54
N ASN A 119 -11.61 1.01 0.65
CA ASN A 119 -11.79 -0.44 0.65
C ASN A 119 -10.45 -1.19 0.53
N ALA A 120 -9.52 -0.67 -0.28
CA ALA A 120 -8.19 -1.24 -0.43
C ALA A 120 -7.32 -0.98 0.83
N GLN A 121 -7.00 -2.04 1.57
CA GLN A 121 -6.17 -1.97 2.78
C GLN A 121 -4.67 -2.09 2.49
N ARG A 122 -4.34 -2.89 1.47
CA ARG A 122 -2.98 -3.11 0.96
C ARG A 122 -3.07 -3.30 -0.54
N VAL A 123 -2.00 -2.98 -1.24
CA VAL A 123 -1.93 -3.17 -2.70
C VAL A 123 -0.59 -3.78 -3.05
N PHE A 124 -0.61 -4.86 -3.80
CA PHE A 124 0.58 -5.36 -4.49
C PHE A 124 0.60 -4.82 -5.92
N ILE A 125 1.75 -4.27 -6.31
CA ILE A 125 1.99 -3.72 -7.64
C ILE A 125 3.16 -4.48 -8.27
N PRO A 126 2.96 -5.27 -9.34
CA PRO A 126 4.05 -5.96 -10.00
C PRO A 126 5.07 -4.97 -10.56
N ARG A 127 6.36 -5.27 -10.44
CA ARG A 127 7.42 -4.41 -10.97
C ARG A 127 7.28 -4.19 -12.48
N GLN A 128 6.88 -5.23 -13.22
CA GLN A 128 6.66 -5.17 -14.67
C GLN A 128 5.41 -4.37 -15.10
N ALA A 129 4.54 -4.02 -14.16
CA ALA A 129 3.40 -3.14 -14.42
C ALA A 129 3.83 -1.67 -14.51
N LEU A 130 5.04 -1.34 -14.05
CA LEU A 130 5.54 0.01 -13.83
C LEU A 130 6.54 0.45 -14.89
N LEU A 131 6.47 1.74 -15.25
CA LEU A 131 7.56 2.47 -15.89
C LEU A 131 8.48 3.07 -14.83
N GLU A 132 7.90 3.63 -13.76
CA GLU A 132 8.64 4.36 -12.74
C GLU A 132 8.04 4.15 -11.34
N ALA A 133 8.91 4.27 -10.34
CA ALA A 133 8.55 4.33 -8.92
C ALA A 133 9.37 5.44 -8.25
N ASN A 134 8.77 6.60 -8.05
CA ASN A 134 9.44 7.82 -7.61
C ASN A 134 9.09 8.13 -6.15
N VAL A 135 10.11 8.32 -5.30
CA VAL A 135 9.90 8.70 -3.90
C VAL A 135 9.48 10.18 -3.84
N LEU A 136 8.28 10.43 -3.35
CA LEU A 136 7.76 11.77 -3.09
C LEU A 136 8.20 12.31 -1.72
N GLY A 137 8.45 11.43 -0.75
CA GLY A 137 8.98 11.84 0.54
C GLY A 137 9.15 10.70 1.54
N VAL A 138 9.99 10.94 2.56
CA VAL A 138 10.18 10.02 3.69
C VAL A 138 9.25 10.42 4.82
N MET A 139 8.38 9.52 5.25
CA MET A 139 7.46 9.69 6.36
C MET A 139 8.04 9.04 7.63
N GLY A 140 8.62 9.86 8.50
CA GLY A 140 9.15 9.42 9.80
C GLY A 140 8.20 9.74 10.95
N ALA A 141 8.35 9.00 12.05
CA ALA A 141 7.73 9.36 13.32
C ALA A 141 8.16 10.79 13.69
N ARG A 142 7.21 11.61 14.17
CA ARG A 142 7.56 12.92 14.72
C ARG A 142 8.57 12.69 15.84
N LYS A 143 9.78 13.27 15.74
CA LYS A 143 10.67 13.37 16.90
C LYS A 143 9.83 13.99 18.03
N ALA A 144 9.75 13.32 19.18
CA ALA A 144 9.14 13.90 20.36
C ALA A 144 9.73 15.30 20.53
N LYS A 145 8.88 16.33 20.69
CA LYS A 145 9.37 17.66 21.04
C LYS A 145 10.26 17.47 22.27
N ALA A 146 11.52 17.91 22.17
CA ALA A 146 12.39 17.93 23.34
C ALA A 146 11.61 18.58 24.49
N PRO A 147 11.64 18.02 25.71
CA PRO A 147 10.93 18.61 26.84
C PRO A 147 11.29 20.09 26.88
N LYS A 148 10.27 20.95 26.93
CA LYS A 148 10.45 22.39 27.06
C LYS A 148 11.32 22.56 28.30
N ARG A 149 12.60 22.93 28.15
CA ARG A 149 13.42 23.30 29.30
C ARG A 149 12.62 24.37 30.02
N GLU A 150 12.16 24.06 31.23
CA GLU A 150 11.60 25.07 32.11
C GLU A 150 12.67 26.15 32.19
N SER A 151 12.38 27.29 31.59
CA SER A 151 13.17 28.49 31.84
C SER A 151 13.10 28.67 33.34
N GLN A 152 14.23 28.49 34.03
CA GLN A 152 14.39 28.97 35.40
C GLN A 152 14.23 30.49 35.31
N GLN A 153 12.97 30.92 35.38
CA GLN A 153 12.60 32.31 35.34
C GLN A 153 13.08 32.87 36.66
N ILE A 154 14.22 33.55 36.62
CA ILE A 154 14.74 34.31 37.76
C ILE A 154 13.67 35.36 38.04
N THR A 155 12.99 35.24 39.17
CA THR A 155 12.08 36.28 39.66
C THR A 155 12.92 37.51 39.98
N LEU A 156 12.80 38.54 39.13
CA LEU A 156 13.60 39.76 39.23
C LEU A 156 13.07 40.74 40.30
N PHE A 157 11.93 40.44 40.92
CA PHE A 157 11.34 41.28 41.98
C PHE A 157 10.77 40.40 43.10
N PRO A 158 10.91 40.79 44.38
CA PRO A 158 10.25 40.13 45.49
C PRO A 158 8.72 40.28 45.37
N ILE A 159 8.00 39.24 45.77
CA ILE A 159 6.55 39.31 45.98
C ILE A 159 6.39 39.71 47.44
N ASP A 160 5.89 40.92 47.69
CA ASP A 160 5.43 41.36 49.01
C ASP A 160 4.16 40.62 49.44
#